data_AF-A0A8W8KQ56-F1
#
_entry.id   AF-A0A8W8KQ56-F1
#
_cell.length_a   1.000
_cell.length_b   1.000
_cell.length_c   1.000
_cell.angle_alpha   90.00
_cell.angle_beta   90.00
_cell.angle_gamma   90.00
#
_symmetry.space_group_name_H-M   'P 1'
#
loop_
_entity.id
_entity.type
_entity.pdbx_description
1 polymer ?
#
loop_
_entity_poly.entity_id
_entity_poly.type
_entity_poly.pdbx_seq_one_letter_code
_entity_poly.pdbx_strand_id
1 'polypeptide(L)'
;MDTLVKKPFDSNSTITETKDIPSNVHRSIKCVLIILNSLQVFLGLTCCVGCLFVRFDKVYIKRLVRTYLMPVVADLMRTFSGSDYGIGYAINAYDTTEVLRWVALVFLVMTFILLLPALFGISGLCSKRSWLMTTYIVVTGVLVIAKIALIVLCYIRPDVIQDWIRTPLKVSLQTTYRGDTATDPVSVTWNLLMIKLSCCGVDNGRDFEFSRFNRDFTLQIFNQTLSISNLQTPLACCNSASRRTTFEPGACAKYPIRKDHTHYFEIFLHNVHRVVQIPVYFEGCLEKIWSYVTQYSDAFILAAVVICSLEALQVILTCVFMELLKREMEDRKRRKSRTYRKGSDFFFPSVSEESLM
;
A
#
# COMPACT_ATOMS: atom_id res chain seq x y z
N MET A 1 80.93 49.69 -3.03
CA MET A 1 80.99 48.75 -4.17
C MET A 1 81.04 47.33 -3.65
N ASP A 2 79.95 46.60 -3.48
CA ASP A 2 78.60 46.92 -3.05
C ASP A 2 78.01 45.62 -2.49
N THR A 3 77.11 45.82 -1.55
CA THR A 3 76.38 44.89 -0.71
C THR A 3 75.59 43.83 -1.50
N LEU A 4 75.80 42.55 -1.18
CA LEU A 4 74.87 41.48 -1.55
C LEU A 4 73.66 41.50 -0.62
N VAL A 5 72.62 42.18 -1.08
CA VAL A 5 71.30 42.27 -0.45
C VAL A 5 70.63 40.89 -0.44
N LYS A 6 70.33 40.42 0.78
CA LYS A 6 69.49 39.26 1.09
C LYS A 6 68.06 39.52 0.58
N LYS A 7 67.62 38.83 -0.48
CA LYS A 7 66.21 38.87 -0.92
C LYS A 7 65.37 37.94 -0.02
N PRO A 8 64.20 38.39 0.46
CA PRO A 8 63.30 37.56 1.25
C PRO A 8 62.62 36.51 0.36
N PHE A 9 62.51 35.29 0.88
CA PHE A 9 61.78 34.17 0.28
C PHE A 9 60.28 34.47 0.39
N ASP A 10 59.67 34.84 -0.75
CA ASP A 10 58.24 35.09 -0.86
C ASP A 10 57.45 33.81 -0.57
N SER A 11 56.80 33.79 0.59
CA SER A 11 55.78 32.82 0.97
C SER A 11 54.48 33.12 0.22
N ASN A 12 54.42 32.92 -1.09
CA ASN A 12 53.16 33.01 -1.84
C ASN A 12 53.26 32.33 -3.20
N SER A 13 53.06 31.02 -3.24
CA SER A 13 52.45 30.33 -4.38
C SER A 13 52.31 28.84 -4.06
N THR A 14 51.20 28.25 -4.48
CA THR A 14 50.78 26.84 -4.27
C THR A 14 50.07 26.50 -2.96
N ILE A 15 49.15 27.37 -2.52
CA ILE A 15 47.87 26.82 -2.02
C ILE A 15 47.09 26.44 -3.27
N THR A 16 47.13 25.16 -3.61
CA THR A 16 46.18 24.54 -4.53
C THR A 16 44.78 25.04 -4.20
N GLU A 17 44.20 25.77 -5.14
CA GLU A 17 42.85 26.28 -5.14
C GLU A 17 41.89 25.08 -4.99
N THR A 18 41.57 24.73 -3.75
CA THR A 18 40.40 23.90 -3.47
C THR A 18 39.23 24.71 -4.00
N LYS A 19 38.63 24.23 -5.09
CA LYS A 19 37.40 24.75 -5.66
C LYS A 19 36.33 24.73 -4.57
N ASP A 20 36.29 25.80 -3.76
CA ASP A 20 35.38 25.96 -2.64
C ASP A 20 33.97 25.94 -3.23
N ILE A 21 33.22 24.87 -2.95
CA ILE A 21 31.82 24.78 -3.35
C ILE A 21 31.11 25.97 -2.72
N PRO A 22 30.46 26.83 -3.51
CA PRO A 22 30.01 28.11 -3.00
C PRO A 22 28.91 27.89 -1.95
N SER A 23 28.96 28.69 -0.87
CA SER A 23 28.12 28.53 0.33
C SER A 23 26.61 28.61 0.05
N ASN A 24 26.25 29.19 -1.10
CA ASN A 24 24.90 29.21 -1.66
C ASN A 24 24.37 27.79 -1.99
N VAL A 25 25.20 26.90 -2.54
CA VAL A 25 24.79 25.54 -2.96
C VAL A 25 24.36 24.69 -1.76
N HIS A 26 25.14 24.73 -0.67
CA HIS A 26 24.81 24.01 0.56
C HIS A 26 23.46 24.47 1.16
N ARG A 27 23.21 25.79 1.12
CA ARG A 27 21.95 26.36 1.61
C ARG A 27 20.77 25.96 0.72
N SER A 28 20.94 25.96 -0.59
CA SER A 28 19.91 25.55 -1.56
C SER A 28 19.51 24.09 -1.38
N ILE A 29 20.47 23.16 -1.31
CA ILE A 29 20.18 21.72 -1.11
C ILE A 29 19.41 21.50 0.19
N LYS A 30 19.85 22.13 1.29
CA LYS A 30 19.15 22.04 2.58
C LYS A 30 17.71 22.57 2.50
N CYS A 31 17.48 23.72 1.85
CA CYS A 31 16.14 24.27 1.68
C CYS A 31 15.23 23.32 0.89
N VAL A 32 15.71 22.78 -0.24
CA VAL A 32 14.93 21.84 -1.06
C VAL A 32 14.56 20.59 -0.26
N LEU A 33 15.53 19.98 0.45
CA LEU A 33 15.27 18.80 1.27
C LEU A 33 14.26 19.06 2.39
N ILE A 34 14.32 20.23 3.05
CA ILE A 34 13.35 20.61 4.09
C ILE A 34 11.96 20.75 3.48
N ILE A 35 11.82 21.41 2.33
CA ILE A 35 10.53 21.60 1.65
C ILE A 35 9.92 20.25 1.28
N LEU A 36 10.68 19.38 0.60
CA LEU A 36 10.19 18.08 0.15
C LEU A 36 9.78 17.17 1.31
N ASN A 37 10.60 17.09 2.36
CA ASN A 37 10.25 16.30 3.56
C ASN A 37 9.08 16.93 4.34
N SER A 38 8.94 18.26 4.36
CA SER A 38 7.81 18.93 5.01
C SER A 38 6.50 18.63 4.30
N LEU A 39 6.50 18.59 2.97
CA LEU A 39 5.33 18.15 2.18
C LEU A 39 4.95 16.69 2.49
N GLN A 40 5.95 15.81 2.62
CA GLN A 40 5.71 14.41 2.99
C GLN A 40 5.17 14.27 4.42
N VAL A 41 5.69 15.05 5.37
CA VAL A 41 5.15 15.09 6.75
C VAL A 41 3.72 15.60 6.75
N PHE A 42 3.41 16.65 5.99
CA PHE A 42 2.05 17.17 5.90
C PHE A 42 1.08 16.12 5.31
N LEU A 43 1.45 15.47 4.21
CA LEU A 43 0.65 14.40 3.60
C LEU A 43 0.48 13.20 4.56
N GLY A 44 1.54 12.80 5.25
CA GLY A 44 1.49 11.73 6.23
C GLY A 44 0.63 12.07 7.45
N LEU A 45 0.70 13.30 7.96
CA LEU A 45 -0.13 13.75 9.08
C LEU A 45 -1.61 13.82 8.72
N THR A 46 -1.96 14.34 7.54
CA THR A 46 -3.35 14.37 7.06
C THR A 46 -3.92 12.97 6.89
N CYS A 47 -3.14 12.03 6.33
CA CYS A 47 -3.52 10.63 6.22
C CYS A 47 -3.68 9.96 7.59
N CYS A 48 -2.74 10.20 8.51
CA CYS A 48 -2.77 9.65 9.87
C CYS A 48 -4.00 10.12 10.65
N VAL A 49 -4.28 11.43 10.63
CA VAL A 49 -5.47 12.01 11.27
C VAL A 49 -6.75 11.42 10.65
N GLY A 50 -6.83 11.32 9.33
CA GLY A 50 -7.94 10.68 8.64
C GLY A 50 -8.16 9.23 9.08
N CYS A 51 -7.10 8.43 9.16
CA CYS A 51 -7.16 7.04 9.63
C CYS A 51 -7.59 6.94 11.10
N LEU A 52 -7.16 7.87 11.96
CA LEU A 52 -7.57 7.93 13.37
C LEU A 52 -9.07 8.24 13.51
N PHE A 53 -9.61 9.17 12.72
CA PHE A 53 -11.05 9.45 12.69
C PHE A 53 -11.84 8.22 12.22
N VAL A 54 -11.40 7.56 11.16
CA VAL A 54 -12.03 6.31 10.69
C VAL A 54 -11.90 5.18 11.72
N ARG A 55 -10.89 5.21 12.60
CA ARG A 55 -10.67 4.15 13.59
C ARG A 55 -11.52 4.30 14.85
N PHE A 56 -11.77 5.53 15.30
CA PHE A 56 -12.38 5.82 16.61
C PHE A 56 -13.75 6.49 16.53
N ASP A 57 -14.04 7.28 15.49
CA ASP A 57 -15.28 8.04 15.39
C ASP A 57 -16.33 7.31 14.54
N LYS A 58 -17.23 6.61 15.22
CA LYS A 58 -18.34 5.89 14.57
C LYS A 58 -19.27 6.81 13.78
N VAL A 59 -19.42 8.08 14.17
CA VAL A 59 -20.26 9.06 13.46
C VAL A 59 -19.58 9.50 12.17
N TYR A 60 -18.26 9.72 12.23
CA TYR A 60 -17.44 10.03 11.06
C TYR A 60 -17.49 8.90 10.02
N ILE A 61 -17.30 7.64 10.45
CA ILE A 61 -17.39 6.48 9.54
C ILE A 61 -18.76 6.40 8.89
N LYS A 62 -19.86 6.52 9.66
CA LYS A 62 -21.22 6.50 9.12
C LYS A 62 -21.44 7.60 8.08
N ARG A 63 -20.88 8.79 8.29
CA ARG A 63 -20.93 9.90 7.33
C ARG A 63 -20.11 9.59 6.08
N LEU A 64 -18.87 9.12 6.24
CA LEU A 64 -17.99 8.75 5.13
C LEU A 64 -18.61 7.66 4.26
N VAL A 65 -19.15 6.61 4.89
CA VAL A 65 -19.92 5.55 4.23
C VAL A 65 -21.12 6.16 3.50
N ARG A 66 -21.94 6.98 4.15
CA ARG A 66 -23.12 7.60 3.51
C ARG A 66 -22.76 8.49 2.31
N THR A 67 -21.70 9.26 2.42
CA THR A 67 -21.34 10.26 1.40
C THR A 67 -20.62 9.64 0.21
N TYR A 68 -19.68 8.71 0.45
CA TYR A 68 -18.80 8.19 -0.60
C TYR A 68 -19.11 6.74 -0.98
N LEU A 69 -19.53 5.90 -0.02
CA LEU A 69 -19.77 4.48 -0.27
C LEU A 69 -21.22 4.22 -0.70
N MET A 70 -22.21 4.84 -0.07
CA MET A 70 -23.63 4.61 -0.38
C MET A 70 -24.05 4.98 -1.80
N PRO A 71 -23.54 6.02 -2.49
CA PRO A 71 -23.88 6.21 -3.91
C PRO A 71 -23.34 5.07 -4.78
N VAL A 72 -22.11 4.59 -4.52
CA VAL A 72 -21.53 3.42 -5.18
C VAL A 72 -22.35 2.16 -4.89
N VAL A 73 -22.82 2.00 -3.64
CA VAL A 73 -23.69 0.89 -3.22
C VAL A 73 -25.10 1.03 -3.79
N ALA A 74 -25.63 2.25 -3.97
CA ALA A 74 -26.96 2.49 -4.51
C ALA A 74 -27.00 2.21 -6.02
N ASP A 75 -25.97 2.60 -6.77
CA ASP A 75 -25.81 2.19 -8.17
C ASP A 75 -25.60 0.67 -8.29
N LEU A 76 -24.92 0.07 -7.30
CA LEU A 76 -24.88 -1.37 -7.15
C LEU A 76 -26.29 -1.96 -6.98
N MET A 77 -27.08 -1.44 -6.03
CA MET A 77 -28.42 -1.93 -5.69
C MET A 77 -29.40 -1.79 -6.86
N ARG A 78 -29.29 -0.73 -7.68
CA ARG A 78 -30.11 -0.55 -8.90
C ARG A 78 -29.84 -1.63 -9.95
N THR A 79 -28.62 -2.16 -10.01
CA THR A 79 -28.28 -3.31 -10.87
C THR A 79 -28.95 -4.60 -10.37
N PHE A 80 -29.31 -4.66 -9.07
CA PHE A 80 -29.89 -5.83 -8.43
C PHE A 80 -31.40 -5.79 -8.20
N SER A 81 -32.12 -4.73 -8.60
CA SER A 81 -33.58 -4.55 -8.39
C SER A 81 -34.50 -5.58 -9.08
N GLY A 82 -33.96 -6.72 -9.55
CA GLY A 82 -34.74 -7.87 -10.01
C GLY A 82 -34.67 -9.11 -9.10
N SER A 83 -34.10 -9.04 -7.90
CA SER A 83 -33.97 -10.21 -7.00
C SER A 83 -34.54 -9.96 -5.59
N ASP A 84 -35.76 -10.45 -5.37
CA ASP A 84 -36.53 -10.51 -4.10
C ASP A 84 -35.92 -11.45 -3.03
N TYR A 85 -34.60 -11.64 -3.01
CA TYR A 85 -33.95 -12.47 -2.00
C TYR A 85 -33.38 -11.56 -0.91
N GLY A 86 -33.63 -11.90 0.36
CA GLY A 86 -33.28 -11.15 1.59
C GLY A 86 -31.80 -10.78 1.81
N ILE A 87 -30.96 -10.81 0.78
CA ILE A 87 -29.62 -10.21 0.73
C ILE A 87 -29.69 -8.71 1.05
N GLY A 88 -30.77 -8.02 0.67
CA GLY A 88 -31.00 -6.63 1.04
C GLY A 88 -31.04 -6.42 2.57
N TYR A 89 -31.58 -7.38 3.33
CA TYR A 89 -31.56 -7.35 4.79
C TYR A 89 -30.14 -7.55 5.35
N ALA A 90 -29.36 -8.49 4.80
CA ALA A 90 -27.97 -8.69 5.20
C ALA A 90 -27.07 -7.48 4.87
N ILE A 91 -27.28 -6.82 3.72
CA ILE A 91 -26.56 -5.59 3.33
C ILE A 91 -26.98 -4.40 4.21
N ASN A 92 -28.25 -4.32 4.63
CA ASN A 92 -28.73 -3.27 5.52
C ASN A 92 -28.35 -3.49 7.00
N ALA A 93 -28.19 -4.76 7.41
CA ALA A 93 -27.67 -5.16 8.71
C ALA A 93 -26.13 -5.16 8.79
N TYR A 94 -25.46 -5.05 7.64
CA TYR A 94 -24.01 -5.01 7.53
C TYR A 94 -23.44 -3.75 8.17
N ASP A 95 -22.68 -3.96 9.23
CA ASP A 95 -21.88 -2.90 9.83
C ASP A 95 -20.58 -2.69 9.03
N THR A 96 -20.70 -1.96 7.91
CA THR A 96 -19.57 -1.45 7.10
C THR A 96 -18.45 -0.84 7.95
N THR A 97 -18.76 -0.37 9.17
CA THR A 97 -17.81 0.33 10.01
C THR A 97 -16.68 -0.59 10.49
N GLU A 98 -16.93 -1.88 10.68
CA GLU A 98 -15.94 -2.79 11.27
C GLU A 98 -14.83 -3.14 10.26
N VAL A 99 -15.17 -3.44 8.99
CA VAL A 99 -14.16 -3.65 7.93
C VAL A 99 -13.30 -2.41 7.76
N LEU A 100 -13.94 -1.23 7.64
CA LEU A 100 -13.25 0.04 7.46
C LEU A 100 -12.29 0.32 8.63
N ARG A 101 -12.65 -0.09 9.85
CA ARG A 101 -11.83 0.08 11.05
C ARG A 101 -10.53 -0.74 10.99
N TRP A 102 -10.60 -1.97 10.49
CA TRP A 102 -9.41 -2.82 10.30
C TRP A 102 -8.54 -2.34 9.14
N VAL A 103 -9.16 -1.95 8.03
CA VAL A 103 -8.45 -1.34 6.89
C VAL A 103 -7.72 -0.07 7.35
N ALA A 104 -8.40 0.83 8.09
CA ALA A 104 -7.80 2.04 8.62
C ALA A 104 -6.61 1.77 9.55
N LEU A 105 -6.62 0.68 10.32
CA LEU A 105 -5.49 0.28 11.16
C LEU A 105 -4.26 -0.07 10.30
N VAL A 106 -4.43 -0.88 9.25
CA VAL A 106 -3.33 -1.25 8.34
C VAL A 106 -2.74 0.00 7.68
N PHE A 107 -3.59 0.90 7.18
CA PHE A 107 -3.17 2.17 6.58
C PHE A 107 -2.47 3.10 7.59
N LEU A 108 -2.91 3.12 8.84
CA LEU A 108 -2.25 3.89 9.90
C LEU A 108 -0.82 3.40 10.15
N VAL A 109 -0.62 2.08 10.25
CA VAL A 109 0.72 1.48 10.43
C VAL A 109 1.62 1.82 9.26
N MET A 110 1.13 1.67 8.02
CA MET A 110 1.88 2.02 6.81
C MET A 110 2.23 3.51 6.76
N THR A 111 1.30 4.38 7.14
CA THR A 111 1.53 5.83 7.21
C THR A 111 2.63 6.17 8.20
N PHE A 112 2.66 5.52 9.36
CA PHE A 112 3.68 5.75 10.36
C PHE A 112 5.08 5.34 9.88
N ILE A 113 5.18 4.19 9.20
CA ILE A 113 6.44 3.72 8.57
C ILE A 113 6.98 4.74 7.55
N LEU A 114 6.10 5.41 6.81
CA LEU A 114 6.49 6.43 5.83
C LEU A 114 6.71 7.82 6.43
N LEU A 115 6.07 8.13 7.57
CA LEU A 115 6.14 9.43 8.24
C LEU A 115 7.41 9.57 9.09
N LEU A 116 7.80 8.51 9.82
CA LEU A 116 8.95 8.54 10.72
C LEU A 116 10.27 8.93 10.03
N PRO A 117 10.63 8.36 8.85
CA PRO A 117 11.84 8.75 8.15
C PRO A 117 11.82 10.23 7.78
N ALA A 118 10.70 10.77 7.30
CA ALA A 118 10.59 12.18 6.92
C ALA A 118 10.85 13.12 8.11
N LEU A 119 10.36 12.78 9.32
CA LEU A 119 10.65 13.51 10.55
C LEU A 119 12.14 13.47 10.93
N PHE A 120 12.78 12.31 10.80
CA PHE A 120 14.21 12.16 11.01
C PHE A 120 15.03 12.93 9.97
N GLY A 121 14.57 13.01 8.72
CA GLY A 121 15.17 13.82 7.67
C GLY A 121 15.24 15.30 8.06
N ILE A 122 14.10 15.89 8.43
CA ILE A 122 14.03 17.31 8.84
C ILE A 122 14.88 17.56 10.09
N SER A 123 14.74 16.70 11.11
CA SER A 123 15.48 16.83 12.37
C SER A 123 16.98 16.66 12.18
N GLY A 124 17.40 15.72 11.32
CA GLY A 124 18.79 15.55 10.92
C GLY A 124 19.35 16.81 10.26
N LEU A 125 18.60 17.42 9.34
CA LEU A 125 18.98 18.65 8.61
C LEU A 125 19.09 19.87 9.54
N CYS A 126 18.21 19.98 10.52
CA CYS A 126 18.20 21.07 11.49
C CYS A 126 19.30 20.92 12.54
N SER A 127 19.42 19.74 13.16
CA SER A 127 20.37 19.49 14.25
C SER A 127 21.79 19.16 13.79
N LYS A 128 22.04 19.01 12.48
CA LYS A 128 23.32 18.56 11.90
C LYS A 128 23.84 17.26 12.54
N ARG A 129 22.94 16.40 13.01
CA ARG A 129 23.27 15.12 13.66
C ARG A 129 23.37 14.02 12.61
N SER A 130 24.57 13.51 12.40
CA SER A 130 24.85 12.53 11.34
C SER A 130 24.03 11.24 11.47
N TRP A 131 23.79 10.75 12.70
CA TRP A 131 23.05 9.49 12.90
C TRP A 131 21.60 9.55 12.40
N LEU A 132 20.89 10.66 12.62
CA LEU A 132 19.50 10.87 12.16
C LEU A 132 19.40 10.86 10.63
N MET A 133 20.38 11.48 9.97
CA MET A 133 20.47 11.47 8.51
C MET A 133 20.81 10.08 7.97
N THR A 134 21.71 9.35 8.63
CA THR A 134 22.05 7.98 8.23
C THR A 134 20.85 7.06 8.36
N THR A 135 20.08 7.14 9.46
CA THR A 135 18.84 6.35 9.62
C THR A 135 17.82 6.69 8.55
N TYR A 136 17.67 7.97 8.20
CA TYR A 136 16.78 8.38 7.11
C TYR A 136 17.21 7.77 5.76
N ILE A 137 18.48 7.87 5.40
CA ILE A 137 19.01 7.32 4.14
C ILE A 137 18.79 5.81 4.06
N VAL A 138 19.10 5.08 5.13
CA VAL A 138 18.99 3.62 5.16
C VAL A 138 17.52 3.19 5.06
N VAL A 139 16.64 3.74 5.90
CA VAL A 139 15.24 3.33 5.93
C VAL A 139 14.52 3.72 4.63
N THR A 140 14.66 4.98 4.19
CA THR A 140 14.04 5.44 2.93
C THR A 140 14.63 4.73 1.72
N GLY A 141 15.95 4.45 1.71
CA GLY A 141 16.59 3.69 0.64
C GLY A 141 16.06 2.28 0.51
N VAL A 142 15.89 1.56 1.62
CA VAL A 142 15.28 0.21 1.64
C VAL A 142 13.84 0.28 1.13
N LEU A 143 13.05 1.29 1.54
CA LEU A 143 11.68 1.47 1.06
C LEU A 143 11.62 1.74 -0.45
N VAL A 144 12.51 2.57 -0.99
CA VAL A 144 12.59 2.83 -2.43
C VAL A 144 12.91 1.55 -3.20
N ILE A 145 13.90 0.76 -2.73
CA ILE A 145 14.25 -0.52 -3.37
C ILE A 145 13.06 -1.49 -3.32
N ALA A 146 12.38 -1.61 -2.18
CA ALA A 146 11.19 -2.46 -2.04
C ALA A 146 10.06 -2.02 -2.97
N LYS A 147 9.80 -0.72 -3.11
CA LYS A 147 8.78 -0.19 -4.03
C LYS A 147 9.13 -0.47 -5.50
N ILE A 148 10.39 -0.27 -5.90
CA ILE A 148 10.85 -0.59 -7.25
C ILE A 148 10.67 -2.08 -7.52
N ALA A 149 11.06 -2.95 -6.59
CA ALA A 149 10.87 -4.39 -6.72
C ALA A 149 9.38 -4.75 -6.88
N LEU A 150 8.49 -4.14 -6.08
CA LEU A 150 7.04 -4.35 -6.21
C LEU A 150 6.50 -3.88 -7.56
N ILE A 151 6.87 -2.69 -8.03
CA ILE A 151 6.43 -2.17 -9.34
C ILE A 151 6.89 -3.11 -10.47
N VAL A 152 8.15 -3.55 -10.42
CA VAL A 152 8.72 -4.49 -11.41
C VAL A 152 8.01 -5.84 -11.36
N LEU A 153 7.76 -6.40 -10.17
CA LEU A 153 7.04 -7.66 -10.01
C LEU A 153 5.60 -7.56 -10.52
N CYS A 154 4.89 -6.47 -10.20
CA CYS A 154 3.53 -6.20 -10.70
C CYS A 154 3.47 -6.18 -12.23
N TYR A 155 4.51 -5.66 -12.88
CA TYR A 155 4.54 -5.51 -14.33
C TYR A 155 5.02 -6.76 -15.07
N ILE A 156 6.11 -7.38 -14.62
CA ILE A 156 6.74 -8.50 -15.32
C ILE A 156 6.08 -9.83 -14.97
N ARG A 157 5.76 -10.05 -13.70
CA ARG A 157 5.24 -11.32 -13.17
C ARG A 157 4.00 -11.11 -12.29
N PRO A 158 2.88 -10.65 -12.88
CA PRO A 158 1.64 -10.47 -12.15
C PRO A 158 1.12 -11.76 -11.52
N ASP A 159 1.46 -12.91 -12.12
CA ASP A 159 1.16 -14.26 -11.63
C ASP A 159 1.72 -14.52 -10.23
N VAL A 160 2.95 -14.10 -9.95
CA VAL A 160 3.60 -14.30 -8.64
C VAL A 160 2.83 -13.56 -7.54
N ILE A 161 2.35 -12.35 -7.83
CA ILE A 161 1.57 -11.55 -6.89
C ILE A 161 0.18 -12.14 -6.71
N GLN A 162 -0.46 -12.58 -7.80
CA GLN A 162 -1.74 -13.26 -7.71
C GLN A 162 -1.63 -14.51 -6.84
N ASP A 163 -0.59 -15.33 -6.99
CA ASP A 163 -0.37 -16.52 -6.17
C ASP A 163 -0.10 -16.20 -4.69
N TRP A 164 0.66 -15.13 -4.42
CA TRP A 164 0.92 -14.65 -3.07
C TRP A 164 -0.37 -14.20 -2.36
N ILE A 165 -1.29 -13.56 -3.08
CA ILE A 165 -2.59 -13.11 -2.56
C ILE A 165 -3.63 -14.24 -2.55
N ARG A 166 -3.51 -15.23 -3.45
CA ARG A 166 -4.44 -16.35 -3.56
C ARG A 166 -4.54 -17.15 -2.26
N THR A 167 -3.40 -17.45 -1.64
CA THR A 167 -3.34 -18.24 -0.39
C THR A 167 -4.13 -17.61 0.76
N PRO A 168 -3.88 -16.35 1.19
CA PRO A 168 -4.63 -15.73 2.27
C PRO A 168 -6.11 -15.54 1.92
N LEU A 169 -6.46 -15.31 0.64
CA LEU A 169 -7.87 -15.24 0.22
C LEU A 169 -8.58 -16.59 0.39
N LYS A 170 -7.92 -17.70 0.03
CA LYS A 170 -8.49 -19.05 0.22
C LYS A 170 -8.66 -19.38 1.69
N VAL A 171 -7.67 -19.05 2.52
CA VAL A 171 -7.76 -19.21 3.98
C VAL A 171 -8.95 -18.43 4.52
N SER A 172 -9.13 -17.17 4.08
CA SER A 172 -10.28 -16.34 4.48
C SER A 172 -11.64 -16.99 4.16
N LEU A 173 -11.78 -17.58 2.96
CA LEU A 173 -12.98 -18.35 2.59
C LEU A 173 -13.16 -19.63 3.40
N GLN A 174 -12.07 -20.32 3.74
CA GLN A 174 -12.16 -21.62 4.41
C GLN A 174 -12.43 -21.49 5.91
N THR A 175 -11.82 -20.49 6.57
CA THR A 175 -11.84 -20.37 8.04
C THR A 175 -12.85 -19.35 8.55
N THR A 176 -13.05 -18.26 7.80
CA THR A 176 -13.70 -17.06 8.33
C THR A 176 -15.08 -16.83 7.71
N TYR A 177 -15.26 -17.16 6.44
CA TYR A 177 -16.55 -17.10 5.76
C TYR A 177 -17.57 -18.04 6.42
N ARG A 178 -18.75 -17.51 6.76
CA ARG A 178 -19.83 -18.22 7.48
C ARG A 178 -21.11 -18.42 6.67
N GLY A 179 -21.24 -17.78 5.50
CA GLY A 179 -22.34 -18.03 4.56
C GLY A 179 -23.11 -16.76 4.18
N ASP A 180 -24.23 -16.95 3.47
CA ASP A 180 -25.03 -15.86 2.89
C ASP A 180 -25.75 -14.99 3.93
N THR A 181 -26.19 -15.59 5.05
CA THR A 181 -26.92 -14.89 6.12
C THR A 181 -26.02 -14.32 7.21
N ALA A 182 -24.71 -14.53 7.10
CA ALA A 182 -23.78 -14.12 8.13
C ALA A 182 -23.56 -12.60 8.06
N THR A 183 -23.59 -11.96 9.24
CA THR A 183 -23.39 -10.52 9.39
C THR A 183 -21.91 -10.16 9.61
N ASP A 184 -21.02 -11.15 9.62
CA ASP A 184 -19.61 -10.91 9.81
C ASP A 184 -19.00 -10.18 8.60
N PRO A 185 -18.01 -9.30 8.84
CA PRO A 185 -17.44 -8.43 7.82
C PRO A 185 -16.87 -9.18 6.62
N VAL A 186 -16.31 -10.37 6.84
CA VAL A 186 -15.66 -11.18 5.81
C VAL A 186 -16.71 -11.81 4.91
N SER A 187 -17.76 -12.40 5.48
CA SER A 187 -18.86 -13.01 4.72
C SER A 187 -19.60 -12.00 3.87
N VAL A 188 -19.93 -10.84 4.43
CA VAL A 188 -20.63 -9.80 3.65
C VAL A 188 -19.76 -9.30 2.50
N THR A 189 -18.47 -9.07 2.73
CA THR A 189 -17.54 -8.61 1.69
C THR A 189 -17.44 -9.65 0.56
N TRP A 190 -17.28 -10.93 0.89
CA TRP A 190 -17.25 -12.01 -0.10
C TRP A 190 -18.56 -12.12 -0.87
N ASN A 191 -19.71 -12.05 -0.20
CA ASN A 191 -21.02 -12.10 -0.85
C ASN A 191 -21.18 -10.94 -1.84
N LEU A 192 -20.83 -9.72 -1.43
CA LEU A 192 -20.88 -8.54 -2.29
C LEU A 192 -19.92 -8.65 -3.48
N LEU A 193 -18.72 -9.19 -3.27
CA LEU A 193 -17.73 -9.40 -4.32
C LEU A 193 -18.22 -10.41 -5.38
N MET A 194 -18.68 -11.58 -4.95
CA MET A 194 -19.18 -12.64 -5.82
C MET A 194 -20.38 -12.17 -6.65
N ILE A 195 -21.28 -11.42 -6.01
CA ILE A 195 -22.46 -10.84 -6.64
C ILE A 195 -22.09 -9.72 -7.64
N LYS A 196 -21.20 -8.80 -7.26
CA LYS A 196 -20.81 -7.63 -8.08
C LYS A 196 -19.98 -8.03 -9.30
N LEU A 197 -18.94 -8.84 -9.08
CA LEU A 197 -18.01 -9.23 -10.12
C LEU A 197 -18.50 -10.45 -10.90
N SER A 198 -19.65 -11.00 -10.53
CA SER A 198 -20.23 -12.16 -11.21
C SER A 198 -19.23 -13.32 -11.25
N CYS A 199 -18.70 -13.66 -10.08
CA CYS A 199 -17.63 -14.65 -9.86
C CYS A 199 -17.95 -15.53 -8.65
N CYS A 200 -17.24 -16.65 -8.48
CA CYS A 200 -17.43 -17.54 -7.34
C CYS A 200 -16.10 -18.07 -6.79
N GLY A 201 -15.88 -17.90 -5.49
CA GLY A 201 -14.65 -18.32 -4.83
C GLY A 201 -13.42 -17.49 -5.22
N VAL A 202 -12.22 -17.93 -4.82
CA VAL A 202 -10.98 -17.26 -5.23
C VAL A 202 -10.67 -17.62 -6.68
N ASP A 203 -10.66 -18.91 -6.97
CA ASP A 203 -10.34 -19.50 -8.27
C ASP A 203 -11.57 -20.09 -8.96
N ASN A 204 -12.49 -20.64 -8.18
CA ASN A 204 -13.78 -21.20 -8.62
C ASN A 204 -14.58 -21.66 -7.39
N GLY A 205 -15.83 -22.08 -7.63
CA GLY A 205 -16.73 -22.59 -6.58
C GLY A 205 -16.22 -23.81 -5.79
N ARG A 206 -15.21 -24.56 -6.26
CA ARG A 206 -14.65 -25.67 -5.47
C ARG A 206 -13.87 -25.21 -4.24
N ASP A 207 -13.49 -23.94 -4.16
CA ASP A 207 -12.82 -23.40 -2.97
C ASP A 207 -13.70 -23.51 -1.70
N PHE A 208 -15.03 -23.68 -1.87
CA PHE A 208 -15.99 -23.87 -0.78
C PHE A 208 -16.11 -25.32 -0.28
N GLU A 209 -15.52 -26.31 -0.96
CA GLU A 209 -15.59 -27.73 -0.58
C GLU A 209 -15.06 -27.97 0.84
N PHE A 210 -13.99 -27.23 1.21
CA PHE A 210 -13.34 -27.27 2.53
C PHE A 210 -13.73 -26.10 3.44
N SER A 211 -14.70 -25.27 3.03
CA SER A 211 -15.14 -24.13 3.84
C SER A 211 -16.14 -24.55 4.92
N ARG A 212 -16.08 -23.86 6.06
CA ARG A 212 -16.94 -24.09 7.24
C ARG A 212 -18.24 -23.27 7.21
N PHE A 213 -18.62 -22.76 6.05
CA PHE A 213 -19.84 -21.96 5.92
C PHE A 213 -21.10 -22.80 6.15
N ASN A 214 -22.18 -22.14 6.56
CA ASN A 214 -23.45 -22.82 6.74
C ASN A 214 -24.02 -23.25 5.37
N ARG A 215 -24.14 -24.57 5.17
CA ARG A 215 -24.65 -25.19 3.95
C ARG A 215 -26.17 -25.33 3.94
N ASP A 216 -26.83 -24.89 5.00
CA ASP A 216 -28.27 -24.90 5.13
C ASP A 216 -28.79 -23.46 5.11
N PHE A 217 -29.79 -23.24 4.26
CA PHE A 217 -30.34 -21.92 4.00
C PHE A 217 -31.87 -21.97 3.98
N THR A 218 -32.49 -21.09 4.74
CA THR A 218 -33.95 -21.00 4.84
C THR A 218 -34.46 -19.74 4.15
N LEU A 219 -35.28 -19.92 3.13
CA LEU A 219 -35.99 -18.86 2.43
C LEU A 219 -37.42 -18.73 2.94
N GLN A 220 -37.87 -17.49 3.09
CA GLN A 220 -39.28 -17.16 3.32
C GLN A 220 -39.83 -16.65 2.00
N ILE A 221 -40.63 -17.46 1.30
CA ILE A 221 -41.25 -17.08 0.03
C ILE A 221 -42.76 -17.24 0.19
N PHE A 222 -43.54 -16.17 -0.03
CA PHE A 222 -45.01 -16.20 0.03
C PHE A 222 -45.60 -16.90 1.29
N ASN A 223 -45.12 -16.54 2.50
CA ASN A 223 -45.51 -17.14 3.78
C ASN A 223 -45.19 -18.64 3.93
N GLN A 224 -44.33 -19.21 3.07
CA GLN A 224 -43.78 -20.55 3.21
C GLN A 224 -42.28 -20.49 3.53
N THR A 225 -41.85 -21.37 4.45
CA THR A 225 -40.45 -21.61 4.77
C THR A 225 -39.89 -22.71 3.87
N LEU A 226 -39.02 -22.35 2.93
CA LEU A 226 -38.28 -23.30 2.13
C LEU A 226 -36.89 -23.49 2.74
N SER A 227 -36.60 -24.69 3.22
CA SER A 227 -35.28 -25.05 3.75
C SER A 227 -34.49 -25.82 2.69
N ILE A 228 -33.37 -25.24 2.24
CA ILE A 228 -32.46 -25.85 1.28
C ILE A 228 -31.22 -26.28 2.07
N SER A 229 -30.86 -27.55 1.98
CA SER A 229 -29.69 -28.11 2.67
C SER A 229 -28.68 -28.68 1.68
N ASN A 230 -27.46 -28.92 2.18
CA ASN A 230 -26.34 -29.49 1.41
C ASN A 230 -25.88 -28.62 0.23
N LEU A 231 -25.81 -27.30 0.42
CA LEU A 231 -25.21 -26.40 -0.55
C LEU A 231 -23.70 -26.69 -0.70
N GLN A 232 -23.23 -26.73 -1.96
CA GLN A 232 -21.80 -26.86 -2.27
C GLN A 232 -21.12 -25.49 -2.38
N THR A 233 -21.86 -24.47 -2.82
CA THR A 233 -21.43 -23.06 -2.88
C THR A 233 -22.49 -22.16 -2.24
N PRO A 234 -22.14 -20.92 -1.85
CA PRO A 234 -23.12 -19.96 -1.36
C PRO A 234 -24.05 -19.46 -2.47
N LEU A 235 -25.26 -19.02 -2.13
CA LEU A 235 -26.22 -18.44 -3.07
C LEU A 235 -25.68 -17.16 -3.73
N ALA A 236 -24.76 -16.45 -3.08
CA ALA A 236 -24.05 -15.31 -3.66
C ALA A 236 -23.31 -15.64 -4.98
N CYS A 237 -22.92 -16.90 -5.20
CA CYS A 237 -22.31 -17.36 -6.45
C CYS A 237 -23.31 -17.52 -7.62
N CYS A 238 -24.62 -17.43 -7.36
CA CYS A 238 -25.64 -17.66 -8.36
C CYS A 238 -26.01 -16.38 -9.13
N ASN A 239 -26.13 -16.51 -10.46
CA ASN A 239 -26.69 -15.45 -11.30
C ASN A 239 -28.17 -15.15 -10.92
N SER A 240 -28.58 -13.90 -11.08
CA SER A 240 -29.94 -13.41 -10.84
C SER A 240 -31.03 -14.11 -11.68
N ALA A 241 -30.66 -14.68 -12.84
CA ALA A 241 -31.54 -15.50 -13.66
C ALA A 241 -31.80 -16.90 -13.07
N SER A 242 -30.80 -17.53 -12.44
CA SER A 242 -30.94 -18.86 -11.82
C SER A 242 -31.68 -18.80 -10.48
N ARG A 243 -31.63 -17.64 -9.80
CA ARG A 243 -32.29 -17.42 -8.51
C ARG A 243 -33.81 -17.53 -8.61
N ARG A 244 -34.42 -17.06 -9.71
CA ARG A 244 -35.89 -16.95 -9.93
C ARG A 244 -36.57 -18.21 -10.48
N THR A 245 -35.87 -19.34 -10.58
CA THR A 245 -36.50 -20.55 -11.13
C THR A 245 -37.45 -21.16 -10.11
N THR A 246 -38.72 -21.30 -10.48
CA THR A 246 -39.82 -21.81 -9.63
C THR A 246 -39.69 -23.30 -9.29
N PHE A 247 -38.71 -24.00 -9.88
CA PHE A 247 -38.65 -25.47 -9.88
C PHE A 247 -37.75 -26.07 -8.78
N GLU A 248 -36.67 -25.38 -8.37
CA GLU A 248 -35.89 -25.71 -7.16
C GLU A 248 -35.02 -24.49 -6.78
N PRO A 249 -35.49 -23.58 -5.91
CA PRO A 249 -34.71 -22.42 -5.47
C PRO A 249 -33.37 -22.89 -4.88
N GLY A 250 -32.25 -22.31 -5.34
CA GLY A 250 -30.91 -22.69 -4.88
C GLY A 250 -30.27 -23.91 -5.56
N ALA A 251 -30.87 -24.47 -6.62
CA ALA A 251 -30.25 -25.55 -7.41
C ALA A 251 -28.83 -25.20 -7.91
N CYS A 252 -28.59 -23.93 -8.25
CA CYS A 252 -27.29 -23.39 -8.64
C CYS A 252 -26.20 -23.54 -7.57
N ALA A 253 -26.58 -23.50 -6.29
CA ALA A 253 -25.68 -23.60 -5.14
C ALA A 253 -25.45 -25.06 -4.72
N LYS A 254 -26.42 -25.94 -4.98
CA LYS A 254 -26.38 -27.38 -4.69
C LYS A 254 -25.60 -28.16 -5.74
N TYR A 255 -25.68 -27.75 -7.01
CA TYR A 255 -25.01 -28.38 -8.14
C TYR A 255 -24.18 -27.37 -8.96
N PRO A 256 -23.09 -26.79 -8.41
CA PRO A 256 -22.31 -25.70 -9.02
C PRO A 256 -21.51 -26.05 -10.29
N ILE A 257 -21.72 -27.23 -10.89
CA ILE A 257 -21.11 -27.77 -12.11
C ILE A 257 -19.61 -28.13 -12.00
N ARG A 258 -19.32 -29.38 -12.37
CA ARG A 258 -17.98 -29.97 -12.63
C ARG A 258 -17.54 -29.58 -14.05
N LYS A 259 -16.26 -29.27 -14.24
CA LYS A 259 -15.60 -28.61 -15.41
C LYS A 259 -15.90 -29.13 -16.84
N ASP A 260 -16.59 -30.24 -17.04
CA ASP A 260 -16.81 -30.78 -18.38
C ASP A 260 -18.19 -30.38 -18.92
N HIS A 261 -18.12 -29.44 -19.85
CA HIS A 261 -19.07 -29.05 -20.89
C HIS A 261 -20.44 -29.75 -20.89
N THR A 262 -21.48 -28.91 -20.95
CA THR A 262 -22.88 -29.25 -21.28
C THR A 262 -23.59 -30.21 -20.32
N HIS A 263 -24.08 -29.68 -19.19
CA HIS A 263 -25.25 -30.30 -18.57
C HIS A 263 -26.36 -29.28 -18.39
N TYR A 264 -27.42 -29.56 -19.14
CA TYR A 264 -28.74 -29.02 -18.95
C TYR A 264 -29.44 -29.83 -17.87
N PHE A 265 -30.22 -29.17 -17.02
CA PHE A 265 -31.13 -29.88 -16.14
C PHE A 265 -32.31 -30.36 -17.00
N GLU A 266 -32.48 -31.67 -17.13
CA GLU A 266 -33.62 -32.26 -17.82
C GLU A 266 -34.82 -32.27 -16.86
N ILE A 267 -35.82 -31.45 -17.14
CA ILE A 267 -37.09 -31.48 -16.42
C ILE A 267 -38.08 -32.26 -17.28
N PHE A 268 -38.53 -33.42 -16.79
CA PHE A 268 -39.68 -34.12 -17.34
C PHE A 268 -40.96 -33.59 -16.69
N LEU A 269 -41.66 -32.70 -17.39
CA LEU A 269 -43.01 -32.25 -17.02
C LEU A 269 -43.94 -32.51 -18.19
N HIS A 270 -45.05 -33.24 -17.96
CA HIS A 270 -46.11 -33.44 -18.96
C HIS A 270 -45.60 -33.89 -20.36
N ASN A 271 -44.68 -34.86 -20.41
CA ASN A 271 -44.07 -35.35 -21.67
C ASN A 271 -43.31 -34.30 -22.50
N VAL A 272 -42.94 -33.15 -21.92
CA VAL A 272 -42.09 -32.15 -22.57
C VAL A 272 -40.68 -32.24 -21.97
N HIS A 273 -39.70 -32.56 -22.81
CA HIS A 273 -38.28 -32.51 -22.47
C HIS A 273 -37.81 -31.05 -22.55
N ARG A 274 -37.50 -30.43 -21.41
CA ARG A 274 -36.94 -29.08 -21.37
C ARG A 274 -35.56 -29.10 -20.73
N VAL A 275 -34.63 -28.54 -21.48
CA VAL A 275 -33.18 -28.57 -21.29
C VAL A 275 -32.78 -27.20 -20.76
N VAL A 276 -32.58 -27.08 -19.44
CA VAL A 276 -32.35 -25.78 -18.76
C VAL A 276 -30.87 -25.62 -18.41
N GLN A 277 -30.20 -24.58 -18.95
CA GLN A 277 -28.85 -24.20 -18.53
C GLN A 277 -28.91 -23.58 -17.12
N ILE A 278 -28.07 -24.05 -16.19
CA ILE A 278 -27.96 -23.49 -14.83
C ILE A 278 -26.76 -22.52 -14.81
N PRO A 279 -26.97 -21.18 -14.82
CA PRO A 279 -25.88 -20.23 -14.91
C PRO A 279 -25.26 -19.98 -13.52
N VAL A 280 -24.19 -20.72 -13.22
CA VAL A 280 -23.30 -20.49 -12.07
C VAL A 280 -22.10 -19.69 -12.56
N TYR A 281 -21.63 -18.72 -11.76
CA TYR A 281 -20.38 -18.04 -12.07
C TYR A 281 -19.21 -19.00 -11.85
N PHE A 282 -18.63 -19.49 -12.94
CA PHE A 282 -17.55 -20.46 -12.86
C PHE A 282 -16.17 -19.80 -12.66
N GLU A 283 -16.05 -18.54 -13.03
CA GLU A 283 -14.81 -17.78 -12.92
C GLU A 283 -14.50 -17.37 -11.48
N GLY A 284 -13.22 -17.47 -11.11
CA GLY A 284 -12.72 -17.04 -9.81
C GLY A 284 -12.72 -15.53 -9.65
N CYS A 285 -13.03 -15.06 -8.45
CA CYS A 285 -13.07 -13.62 -8.18
C CYS A 285 -11.68 -12.97 -8.25
N LEU A 286 -10.59 -13.70 -8.00
CA LEU A 286 -9.24 -13.15 -8.06
C LEU A 286 -8.89 -12.64 -9.46
N GLU A 287 -9.24 -13.41 -10.50
CA GLU A 287 -8.99 -13.05 -11.89
C GLU A 287 -9.84 -11.84 -12.33
N LYS A 288 -11.13 -11.82 -11.95
CA LYS A 288 -12.01 -10.66 -12.19
C LYS A 288 -11.52 -9.39 -11.51
N ILE A 289 -11.10 -9.48 -10.25
CA ILE A 289 -10.49 -8.34 -9.54
C ILE A 289 -9.25 -7.88 -10.29
N TRP A 290 -8.37 -8.81 -10.65
CA TRP A 290 -7.12 -8.47 -11.32
C TRP A 290 -7.37 -7.74 -12.64
N SER A 291 -8.31 -8.23 -13.47
CA SER A 291 -8.71 -7.56 -14.71
C SER A 291 -9.20 -6.13 -14.47
N TYR A 292 -10.01 -5.92 -13.42
CA TYR A 292 -10.48 -4.58 -13.05
C TYR A 292 -9.34 -3.67 -12.58
N VAL A 293 -8.40 -4.20 -11.79
CA VAL A 293 -7.23 -3.45 -11.31
C VAL A 293 -6.34 -3.05 -12.48
N THR A 294 -6.06 -3.96 -13.42
CA THR A 294 -5.23 -3.67 -14.59
C THR A 294 -5.87 -2.64 -15.53
N GLN A 295 -7.19 -2.52 -15.55
CA GLN A 295 -7.88 -1.55 -16.39
C GLN A 295 -7.64 -0.10 -15.96
N TYR A 296 -7.43 0.14 -14.65
CA TYR A 296 -7.21 1.47 -14.09
C TYR A 296 -5.78 1.67 -13.56
N SER A 297 -4.89 0.68 -13.72
CA SER A 297 -3.58 0.68 -13.07
C SER A 297 -2.62 1.72 -13.62
N ASP A 298 -2.78 2.19 -14.85
CA ASP A 298 -1.79 3.06 -15.51
C ASP A 298 -1.56 4.37 -14.73
N ALA A 299 -2.64 5.01 -14.27
CA ALA A 299 -2.53 6.23 -13.47
C ALA A 299 -1.87 5.99 -12.11
N PHE A 300 -2.15 4.85 -11.48
CA PHE A 300 -1.56 4.48 -10.19
C PHE A 300 -0.08 4.12 -10.33
N ILE A 301 0.29 3.41 -11.39
CA ILE A 301 1.69 3.06 -11.70
C ILE A 301 2.47 4.34 -11.99
N LEU A 302 1.94 5.24 -12.81
CA LEU A 302 2.57 6.53 -13.09
C LEU A 302 2.80 7.32 -11.80
N ALA A 303 1.79 7.43 -10.93
CA ALA A 303 1.93 8.08 -9.64
C ALA A 303 2.99 7.41 -8.76
N ALA A 304 3.02 6.08 -8.71
CA ALA A 304 4.01 5.33 -7.94
C ALA A 304 5.44 5.56 -8.44
N VAL A 305 5.66 5.60 -9.75
CA VAL A 305 6.96 5.90 -10.36
C VAL A 305 7.42 7.32 -10.03
N VAL A 306 6.51 8.31 -10.12
CA VAL A 306 6.81 9.70 -9.74
C VAL A 306 7.21 9.78 -8.27
N ILE A 307 6.44 9.16 -7.37
CA ILE A 307 6.75 9.14 -5.94
C ILE A 307 8.12 8.48 -5.68
N CYS A 308 8.39 7.32 -6.29
CA CYS A 308 9.66 6.62 -6.13
C CYS A 308 10.84 7.46 -6.62
N SER A 309 10.69 8.16 -7.76
CA SER A 309 11.73 9.03 -8.29
C SER A 309 12.02 10.22 -7.38
N LEU A 310 10.98 10.82 -6.77
CA LEU A 310 11.14 11.90 -5.80
C LEU A 310 11.84 11.40 -4.52
N GLU A 311 11.48 10.23 -3.99
CA GLU A 311 12.14 9.65 -2.82
C GLU A 311 13.60 9.28 -3.11
N ALA A 312 13.89 8.70 -4.27
CA ALA A 312 15.26 8.42 -4.70
C ALA A 312 16.08 9.71 -4.80
N LEU A 313 15.52 10.77 -5.38
CA LEU A 313 16.15 12.08 -5.45
C LEU A 313 16.44 12.65 -4.05
N GLN A 314 15.49 12.54 -3.12
CA GLN A 314 15.70 12.99 -1.73
C GLN A 314 16.84 12.21 -1.05
N VAL A 315 16.93 10.90 -1.25
CA VAL A 315 18.02 10.07 -0.71
C VAL A 315 19.35 10.52 -1.30
N ILE A 316 19.45 10.68 -2.62
CA ILE A 316 20.66 11.14 -3.32
C ILE A 316 21.09 12.53 -2.79
N LEU A 317 20.15 13.48 -2.73
CA LEU A 317 20.43 14.83 -2.23
C LEU A 317 20.88 14.81 -0.77
N THR A 318 20.33 13.92 0.06
CA THR A 318 20.74 13.79 1.46
C THR A 318 22.13 13.16 1.59
N CYS A 319 22.48 12.19 0.75
CA CYS A 319 23.84 11.64 0.67
C CYS A 319 24.85 12.72 0.29
N VAL A 320 24.57 13.49 -0.77
CA VAL A 320 25.41 14.61 -1.20
C VAL A 320 25.56 15.62 -0.08
N PHE A 321 24.45 16.00 0.59
CA PHE A 321 24.49 16.92 1.72
C PHE A 321 25.33 16.40 2.90
N MET A 322 25.22 15.11 3.20
CA MET A 322 26.00 14.46 4.26
C MET A 322 27.50 14.46 3.94
N GLU A 323 27.89 14.18 2.69
CA GLU A 323 29.29 14.27 2.26
C GLU A 323 29.84 15.68 2.37
N LEU A 324 29.05 16.68 1.96
CA LEU A 324 29.43 18.10 2.07
C LEU A 324 29.64 18.51 3.54
N LEU A 325 28.74 18.09 4.44
CA LEU A 325 28.90 18.32 5.88
C LEU A 325 30.15 17.64 6.43
N LYS A 326 30.45 16.42 5.99
CA LYS A 326 31.65 15.70 6.42
C LYS A 326 32.92 16.44 6.02
N ARG A 327 33.01 16.90 4.77
CA ARG A 327 34.14 17.70 4.27
C ARG A 327 34.32 19.00 5.06
N GLU A 328 33.23 19.74 5.32
CA GLU A 328 33.28 20.97 6.12
C GLU A 328 33.83 20.71 7.55
N MET A 329 33.45 19.59 8.16
CA MET A 329 33.92 19.20 9.48
C MET A 329 35.41 18.80 9.47
N GLU A 330 35.87 18.08 8.43
CA GLU A 330 37.28 17.73 8.25
C GLU A 330 38.15 18.97 8.00
N ASP A 331 37.69 19.92 7.18
CA ASP A 331 38.39 21.18 6.93
C ASP A 331 38.47 22.04 8.18
N ARG A 332 37.41 22.10 8.99
CA ARG A 332 37.45 22.76 10.30
C ARG A 332 38.49 22.12 11.23
N LYS A 333 38.60 20.79 11.26
CA LYS A 333 39.64 20.09 12.05
C LYS A 333 41.04 20.42 11.54
N ARG A 334 41.26 20.40 10.22
CA ARG A 334 42.54 20.77 9.58
C ARG A 334 42.94 22.22 9.84
N ARG A 335 41.98 23.16 9.82
CA ARG A 335 42.24 24.57 10.16
C ARG A 335 42.68 24.72 11.62
N LYS A 336 41.98 24.07 12.57
CA LYS A 336 42.35 24.08 14.00
C LYS A 336 43.74 23.50 14.24
N SER A 337 44.11 22.40 13.57
CA SER A 337 45.44 21.81 13.73
C SER A 337 46.56 22.69 13.16
N ARG A 338 46.33 23.38 12.03
CA ARG A 338 47.28 24.37 11.49
C ARG A 338 47.46 25.58 12.42
N THR A 339 46.37 26.08 13.02
CA THR A 339 46.45 27.18 14.00
C THR A 339 47.22 26.78 15.25
N TYR A 340 47.03 25.55 15.75
CA TYR A 340 47.81 25.04 16.89
C TYR A 340 49.31 24.95 16.58
N ARG A 341 49.69 24.40 15.41
CA ARG A 341 51.09 24.32 14.97
C ARG A 341 51.74 25.71 14.84
N LYS A 342 51.06 26.69 14.24
CA LYS A 342 51.58 28.07 14.18
C LYS A 342 51.75 28.70 15.57
N GLY A 343 50.90 28.38 16.53
CA GLY A 343 51.02 28.85 17.91
C GLY A 343 52.18 28.22 18.66
N SER A 344 52.47 26.93 18.43
CA SER A 344 53.63 26.25 19.03
C SER A 344 54.96 26.73 18.44
N ASP A 345 55.02 27.02 17.14
CA ASP A 345 56.21 27.54 16.48
C ASP A 345 56.56 28.96 16.96
N PHE A 346 55.59 29.72 17.49
CA PHE A 346 55.80 31.04 18.09
C PHE A 346 56.29 30.98 19.55
N PHE A 347 56.07 29.86 20.24
CA PHE A 347 56.42 29.68 21.66
C PHE A 347 57.84 29.10 21.88
N PHE A 348 58.46 28.57 20.83
CA PHE A 348 59.87 28.19 20.82
C PHE A 348 60.61 29.07 19.82
N PRO A 349 61.10 30.26 20.20
CA PRO A 349 62.19 30.85 19.46
C PRO A 349 63.36 29.86 19.54
N SER A 350 63.85 29.43 18.39
CA SER A 350 65.15 28.77 18.29
C SER A 350 66.17 29.64 19.03
N VAL A 351 66.61 29.17 20.20
CA VAL A 351 67.82 29.70 20.83
C VAL A 351 68.93 29.41 19.83
N SER A 352 69.37 30.46 19.12
CA SER A 352 70.56 30.41 18.29
C SER A 352 71.74 30.17 19.20
N GLU A 353 72.33 29.00 19.09
CA GLU A 353 73.55 28.57 19.77
C GLU A 353 74.77 29.26 19.12
N GLU A 354 74.84 30.60 19.20
CA GLU A 354 75.90 31.39 18.57
C GLU A 354 76.35 32.58 19.45
N SER A 355 76.44 32.34 20.77
CA SER A 355 77.01 33.31 21.73
C SER A 355 77.90 32.67 22.78
N LEU A 356 78.63 31.61 22.43
CA LEU A 356 79.61 30.99 23.32
C LEU A 356 80.85 30.52 22.55
N MET A 357 81.53 31.48 21.91
CA MET A 357 83.00 31.52 21.78
C MET A 357 83.47 32.97 21.77
#